data_AF-A0A6I3UZV9-F1
#
_entry.id   AF-A0A6I3UZV9-F1
#
_cell.length_a   1.000
_cell.length_b   1.000
_cell.length_c   1.000
_cell.angle_alpha   90.00
_cell.angle_beta   90.00
_cell.angle_gamma   90.00
#
_symmetry.space_group_name_H-M   'P 1'
#
loop_
_entity.id
_entity.type
_entity.pdbx_description
1 polymer ?
#
loop_
_entity_poly.entity_id
_entity_poly.type
_entity_poly.pdbx_seq_one_letter_code
_entity_poly.pdbx_strand_id
1 'polypeptide(L)' 'MSQQEEMKNLSLLGNKETNYIFDYQPEVLESFDNRHVENDYFIKFNCPEFTSLCPITAQPDFATIHISYIPDKLCVESK' A
#
# COMPACT_ATOMS: atom_id res chain seq x y z
N MET A 1 12.55 15.27 -9.79
CA MET A 1 12.08 14.26 -10.76
C MET A 1 10.64 14.59 -11.13
N SER A 2 10.25 14.36 -12.38
CA SER A 2 8.87 14.66 -12.82
C SER A 2 7.90 13.55 -12.36
N GLN A 3 6.61 13.86 -12.18
CA GLN A 3 5.58 12.86 -11.84
C GLN A 3 5.56 11.67 -12.83
N GLN A 4 5.90 11.93 -14.09
CA GLN A 4 5.95 10.92 -15.14
C GLN A 4 7.12 9.93 -14.99
N GLU A 5 8.17 10.26 -14.24
CA GLU A 5 9.30 9.37 -14.01
C GLU A 5 9.03 8.41 -12.84
N GLU A 6 8.39 8.86 -11.77
CA GLU A 6 7.98 8.00 -10.65
C GLU A 6 6.90 6.98 -11.10
N MET A 7 5.92 7.41 -11.90
CA MET A 7 4.92 6.50 -12.48
C MET A 7 5.53 5.42 -13.37
N LYS A 8 6.73 5.63 -13.95
CA LYS A 8 7.42 4.60 -14.73
C LYS A 8 8.10 3.53 -13.86
N ASN A 9 8.37 3.85 -12.60
CA ASN A 9 9.02 2.94 -11.64
C ASN A 9 8.00 2.10 -10.84
N LEU A 10 6.71 2.41 -10.96
CA LEU A 10 5.62 1.66 -10.36
C LEU A 10 5.05 0.69 -11.39
N SER A 11 5.07 -0.60 -11.08
CA SER A 11 4.63 -1.65 -12.00
C SER A 11 3.12 -1.95 -11.88
N LEU A 12 2.54 -1.67 -10.72
CA LEU A 12 1.12 -1.96 -10.43
C LEU A 12 0.22 -0.75 -10.76
N LEU A 13 0.74 0.46 -10.56
CA LEU A 13 0.01 1.70 -10.79
C LEU A 13 -0.26 1.99 -12.28
N GLY A 14 -1.47 1.67 -12.70
CA GLY A 14 -2.01 1.98 -14.04
C GLY A 14 -2.12 0.76 -14.95
N ASN A 15 -1.74 -0.41 -14.45
CA ASN A 15 -1.90 -1.68 -15.14
C ASN A 15 -3.39 -2.05 -15.28
N LYS A 16 -3.74 -2.64 -16.43
CA LYS A 16 -5.09 -3.12 -16.77
C LYS A 16 -5.31 -4.60 -16.42
N GLU A 17 -4.23 -5.35 -16.26
CA GLU A 17 -4.24 -6.75 -15.84
C GLU A 17 -3.62 -6.86 -14.45
N THR A 18 -4.46 -7.04 -13.44
CA THR A 18 -4.03 -7.25 -12.05
C THR A 18 -4.31 -8.71 -11.68
N ASN A 19 -3.26 -9.44 -11.28
CA ASN A 19 -3.40 -10.77 -10.70
C ASN A 19 -3.65 -10.65 -9.19
N TYR A 20 -4.78 -11.13 -8.70
CA TYR A 20 -5.13 -11.08 -7.29
C TYR A 20 -4.68 -12.36 -6.58
N ILE A 21 -3.68 -12.23 -5.72
CA ILE A 21 -3.14 -13.33 -4.91
C ILE A 21 -3.73 -13.20 -3.51
N PHE A 22 -4.32 -14.29 -3.03
CA PHE A 22 -5.03 -14.34 -1.75
C PHE A 22 -4.18 -14.93 -0.61
N ASP A 23 -2.98 -15.43 -0.93
CA ASP A 23 -1.96 -15.78 0.06
C ASP A 23 -1.11 -14.56 0.44
N TYR A 24 -0.39 -14.65 1.55
CA TYR A 24 0.49 -13.57 2.01
C TYR A 24 1.62 -13.30 1.01
N GLN A 25 1.66 -12.10 0.44
CA GLN A 25 2.65 -11.69 -0.54
C GLN A 25 3.14 -10.25 -0.28
N PRO A 26 4.16 -10.04 0.57
CA PRO A 26 4.69 -8.71 0.87
C PRO A 26 5.43 -8.06 -0.30
N GLU A 27 5.85 -8.82 -1.31
CA GLU A 27 6.60 -8.36 -2.48
C GLU A 27 5.76 -7.46 -3.41
N VAL A 28 4.44 -7.41 -3.22
CA VAL A 28 3.54 -6.53 -3.95
C VAL A 28 3.69 -5.06 -3.55
N LEU A 29 4.31 -4.77 -2.40
CA LEU A 29 4.43 -3.40 -1.91
C LEU A 29 5.40 -2.59 -2.76
N GLU A 30 4.90 -1.52 -3.37
CA GLU A 30 5.69 -0.54 -4.09
C GLU A 30 5.83 0.76 -3.28
N SER A 31 6.91 1.51 -3.55
CA SER A 31 7.15 2.80 -2.92
C SER A 31 7.71 3.80 -3.90
N PHE A 32 7.56 5.08 -3.59
CA PHE A 32 8.09 6.21 -4.36
C PHE A 32 8.76 7.22 -3.44
N ASP A 33 9.61 8.07 -4.00
CA ASP A 33 10.35 9.07 -3.24
C ASP A 33 9.41 10.13 -2.62
N ASN A 34 9.59 10.39 -1.33
CA ASN A 34 8.97 11.51 -0.65
C ASN A 34 9.54 12.83 -1.19
N ARG A 35 8.67 13.72 -1.65
CA ARG A 35 9.04 15.02 -2.22
C ARG A 35 9.18 16.14 -1.20
N HIS A 36 8.71 15.90 0.02
CA HIS A 36 8.64 16.88 1.11
C HIS A 36 9.32 16.32 2.37
N VAL A 37 10.54 15.78 2.20
CA VAL A 37 11.34 15.16 3.28
C VAL A 37 11.67 16.17 4.38
N GLU A 38 11.66 17.46 4.06
CA GLU A 38 11.87 18.55 5.02
C GLU A 38 10.69 18.80 5.97
N ASN A 39 9.52 18.22 5.71
CA ASN A 39 8.32 18.43 6.50
C ASN A 39 7.83 17.10 7.10
N ASP A 40 7.54 17.11 8.40
CA ASP A 40 6.77 16.04 9.01
C ASP A 40 5.29 16.20 8.65
N TYR A 41 4.75 15.21 7.95
CA TYR A 41 3.32 15.13 7.65
C TYR A 41 2.79 13.71 7.82
N PHE A 42 1.52 13.59 8.18
CA PHE A 42 0.87 12.29 8.31
C PHE A 42 0.32 11.82 6.97
N ILE A 43 0.67 10.59 6.58
CA ILE A 43 -0.06 9.81 5.60
C ILE A 43 -0.93 8.82 6.36
N LYS A 44 -2.24 8.81 6.06
CA LYS A 44 -3.21 7.91 6.67
C LYS A 44 -3.91 7.05 5.62
N PHE A 45 -3.80 5.74 5.77
CA PHE A 45 -4.62 4.77 5.05
C PHE A 45 -5.81 4.35 5.92
N ASN A 46 -7.01 4.44 5.36
CA ASN A 46 -8.21 3.85 5.93
C ASN A 46 -8.59 2.66 5.06
N CYS A 47 -8.46 1.46 5.59
CA CYS A 47 -8.71 0.22 4.87
C CYS A 47 -9.94 -0.48 5.51
N PRO A 48 -11.17 -0.05 5.17
CA PRO A 48 -12.40 -0.63 5.73
C PRO A 48 -12.75 -2.01 5.16
N GLU A 49 -12.01 -2.47 4.16
CA GLU A 49 -12.29 -3.70 3.40
C GLU A 49 -11.30 -4.83 3.72
N PHE A 50 -10.62 -4.79 4.88
CA PHE A 50 -9.68 -5.84 5.25
C PHE A 50 -10.42 -7.11 5.71
N THR A 51 -10.02 -8.24 5.14
CA THR A 51 -10.50 -9.57 5.54
C THR A 51 -9.37 -10.59 5.52
N SER A 52 -9.42 -11.54 6.45
CA SER A 52 -8.47 -12.66 6.53
C SER A 52 -9.13 -13.90 7.15
N LEU A 53 -8.45 -15.03 7.20
CA LEU A 53 -8.99 -16.25 7.81
C LEU A 53 -8.46 -16.45 9.24
N CYS A 54 -9.35 -16.83 10.16
CA CYS A 54 -8.97 -17.25 11.50
C CYS A 54 -8.09 -18.52 11.43
N PRO A 55 -6.91 -18.56 12.08
CA PRO A 55 -5.98 -19.69 11.97
C PRO A 55 -6.51 -20.99 12.59
N ILE A 56 -7.50 -20.92 13.49
CA ILE A 56 -8.06 -22.08 14.19
C ILE A 56 -9.29 -22.62 13.46
N THR A 57 -10.22 -21.72 13.10
CA THR A 57 -11.55 -22.11 12.59
C THR A 57 -11.69 -21.99 11.07
N ALA A 58 -10.72 -21.35 10.40
CA ALA A 58 -10.78 -20.99 8.98
C ALA A 58 -12.00 -20.12 8.60
N GLN A 59 -12.67 -19.51 9.57
CA GLN A 59 -13.76 -18.57 9.30
C GLN A 59 -13.18 -17.21 8.86
N PRO A 60 -13.88 -16.48 7.98
CA PRO A 60 -13.46 -15.16 7.56
C PRO A 60 -13.70 -14.13 8.67
N ASP A 61 -12.65 -13.39 8.99
CA ASP A 61 -12.66 -12.22 9.87
C ASP A 61 -12.69 -10.94 9.02
N PHE A 62 -13.38 -9.92 9.50
CA PHE A 62 -13.48 -8.60 8.86
C PHE A 62 -13.05 -7.53 9.85
N ALA A 63 -12.25 -6.57 9.40
CA ALA A 63 -11.82 -5.46 10.21
C ALA A 63 -11.59 -4.20 9.37
N THR A 64 -11.63 -3.05 10.03
CA THR A 64 -11.14 -1.78 9.48
C THR A 64 -9.73 -1.55 9.99
N ILE A 65 -8.74 -1.46 9.10
CA ILE A 65 -7.36 -1.11 9.47
C ILE A 65 -7.14 0.39 9.27
N HIS A 66 -6.58 1.04 10.27
CA HIS A 66 -6.10 2.42 10.16
C HIS A 66 -4.57 2.44 10.30
N ILE A 67 -3.88 2.80 9.24
CA ILE A 67 -2.41 2.95 9.23
C ILE A 67 -2.11 4.44 9.16
N SER A 68 -1.31 4.95 10.08
CA SER A 68 -0.84 6.34 10.07
C SER A 68 0.67 6.34 10.27
N TYR A 69 1.39 6.98 9.36
CA TYR A 69 2.85 7.07 9.42
C TYR A 69 3.33 8.45 8.95
N ILE A 70 4.54 8.80 9.39
CA ILE A 70 5.28 9.96 8.89
C ILE A 70 6.35 9.39 7.94
N PRO A 71 6.31 9.71 6.63
CA PRO A 71 7.30 9.22 5.69
C PRO A 71 8.64 9.92 5.92
N ASP A 72 9.73 9.15 5.89
CA ASP A 72 11.09 9.69 5.74
C ASP A 72 11.37 9.87 4.24
N LYS A 73 12.17 9.01 3.62
CA LYS A 73 12.54 9.11 2.20
C LYS A 73 11.52 8.51 1.24
N LEU A 74 10.69 7.59 1.71
CA LEU A 74 9.81 6.79 0.88
C LEU A 74 8.37 6.86 1.37
N CYS A 75 7.45 6.88 0.42
CA CYS A 75 6.02 6.74 0.61
C CYS A 75 5.56 5.42 0.01
N VAL A 76 4.72 4.67 0.73
CA VAL A 76 4.02 3.49 0.20
C VAL A 76 3.00 3.93 -0.85
N GLU A 77 2.98 3.24 -1.99
CA GLU A 77 1.98 3.43 -3.04
C GLU A 77 0.64 2.79 -2.62
N SER A 78 -0.47 3.40 -3.03
CA SER A 78 -1.81 3.12 -2.47
C SER A 78 -2.60 2.02 -3.18
N LYS A 79 -2.14 1.50 -4.31
CA LYS A 79 -2.96 0.75 -5.25
C LYS A 79 -3.03 -0.75 -4.98
#